data_AF-A0A2V9JZT6-F1
#
_entry.id   AF-A0A2V9JZT6-F1
#
_cell.length_a   1.000
_cell.length_b   1.000
_cell.length_c   1.000
_cell.angle_alpha   90.00
_cell.angle_beta   90.00
_cell.angle_gamma   90.00
#
_symmetry.space_group_name_H-M   'P 1'
#
loop_
_entity.id
_entity.type
_entity.pdbx_description
1 polymer ?
#
loop_
_entity_poly.entity_id
_entity_poly.type
_entity_poly.pdbx_seq_one_letter_code
_entity_poly.pdbx_strand_id
1 'polypeptide(L)'
;MGSVGDDGRGDRRLQHRKPAVLARDSNAGHLEGASNMSAELREQAKDAVNRLFRQRESKGFWILEHRADIHCILFHLLVVTGYVTAFFLYLHPDVAHIKNRTEMAAFVGASVLLLGWVSGINLGVNFHNHVHLRLFRVAWLNRWFGRLWAITGCWPSRFWFHAHVTVHHSDTLGPTDWTLAKRKPDGSFENHWKYSLLHWPWRYARHLWQDYRSGTHPAFRQDAPREFLIFCVLYSIPFWIDPMMGLLLWFAPHWVANILILGSGMYVQHVGCEAESDAHPFRTSNTFFSRFFNMATFNIGYHNLHHSFPHIHWSELPEFQPVVQRIFRTDARRKVARH
;
A
#
# COMPACT_ATOMS: atom_id res chain seq x y z
N MET A 1 61.82 10.09 -44.21
CA MET A 1 60.40 9.70 -44.24
C MET A 1 60.29 8.28 -43.72
N GLY A 2 59.42 8.04 -42.73
CA GLY A 2 59.08 6.71 -42.24
C GLY A 2 59.77 6.30 -40.93
N SER A 3 59.17 6.65 -39.79
CA SER A 3 59.40 5.96 -38.51
C SER A 3 58.06 5.69 -37.86
N VAL A 4 57.87 4.43 -37.55
CA VAL A 4 56.75 3.77 -36.86
C VAL A 4 56.55 4.39 -35.46
N GLY A 5 55.30 4.62 -35.06
CA GLY A 5 54.85 4.82 -33.67
C GLY A 5 53.76 3.78 -33.41
N ASP A 6 53.94 2.86 -32.47
CA ASP A 6 53.90 2.98 -31.00
C ASP A 6 52.47 3.10 -30.45
N ASP A 7 52.20 2.20 -29.50
CA ASP A 7 50.93 1.52 -29.33
C ASP A 7 50.28 2.10 -28.07
N GLY A 8 49.55 3.20 -28.25
CA GLY A 8 48.86 3.89 -27.18
C GLY A 8 47.63 3.14 -26.66
N ARG A 9 47.78 2.46 -25.52
CA ARG A 9 46.69 1.94 -24.68
C ARG A 9 45.69 3.04 -24.34
N GLY A 10 44.47 2.94 -24.86
CA GLY A 10 43.33 3.76 -24.47
C GLY A 10 42.35 2.97 -23.59
N ASP A 11 42.41 3.20 -22.27
CA ASP A 11 41.45 2.75 -21.26
C ASP A 11 40.06 3.34 -21.54
N ARG A 12 39.20 2.61 -22.26
CA ARG A 12 37.77 2.91 -22.38
C ARG A 12 37.02 2.19 -21.27
N ARG A 13 36.93 2.85 -20.12
CA ARG A 13 35.92 2.53 -19.09
C ARG A 13 34.54 2.49 -19.76
N LEU A 14 33.91 1.33 -19.65
CA LEU A 14 32.51 1.08 -19.95
C LEU A 14 31.64 2.11 -19.24
N GLN A 15 31.22 3.15 -19.97
CA GLN A 15 30.09 3.96 -19.59
C GLN A 15 28.84 3.08 -19.65
N HIS A 16 28.42 2.57 -18.49
CA HIS A 16 27.13 1.93 -18.33
C HIS A 16 26.03 2.92 -18.71
N ARG A 17 25.50 2.77 -19.93
CA ARG A 17 24.20 3.32 -20.31
C ARG A 17 23.16 2.80 -19.32
N LYS A 18 22.55 3.71 -18.56
CA LYS A 18 21.37 3.44 -17.72
C LYS A 18 20.25 2.86 -18.61
N PRO A 19 19.71 1.67 -18.31
CA PRO A 19 18.44 1.27 -18.88
C PRO A 19 17.32 1.98 -18.11
N ALA A 20 16.76 3.01 -18.76
CA ALA A 20 15.46 3.55 -18.41
C ALA A 20 14.40 2.48 -18.62
N VAL A 21 13.54 2.26 -17.62
CA VAL A 21 12.12 1.85 -17.67
C VAL A 21 11.76 1.35 -16.26
N LEU A 22 11.37 2.29 -15.38
CA LEU A 22 10.63 2.15 -14.09
C LEU A 22 10.96 3.21 -13.03
N ALA A 23 11.63 4.27 -13.41
CA ALA A 23 11.58 5.51 -12.66
C ALA A 23 11.77 6.58 -13.71
N ARG A 24 10.69 6.93 -14.42
CA ARG A 24 10.66 8.27 -15.01
C ARG A 24 10.34 9.18 -13.85
N ASP A 25 11.20 10.16 -13.66
CA ASP A 25 11.07 11.30 -12.78
C ASP A 25 9.67 11.93 -12.92
N SER A 26 8.72 11.46 -12.10
CA SER A 26 7.41 12.09 -11.93
C SER A 26 7.11 12.46 -10.48
N ASN A 27 8.05 12.21 -9.55
CA ASN A 27 7.91 12.63 -8.15
C ASN A 27 8.63 13.95 -7.81
N ALA A 28 9.24 14.62 -8.79
CA ALA A 28 9.88 15.93 -8.59
C ALA A 28 8.97 17.13 -8.93
N GLY A 29 7.70 16.92 -9.32
CA GLY A 29 6.84 18.01 -9.81
C GLY A 29 5.36 17.93 -9.47
N HIS A 30 4.92 17.01 -8.59
CA HIS A 30 3.50 16.88 -8.19
C HIS A 30 3.28 16.70 -6.68
N LEU A 31 4.29 17.04 -5.86
CA LEU A 31 4.16 17.12 -4.40
C LEU A 31 3.90 18.56 -3.90
N GLU A 32 3.57 19.50 -4.77
CA GLU A 32 3.22 20.88 -4.40
C GLU A 32 1.79 21.04 -3.85
N GLY A 33 1.03 19.95 -3.75
CA GLY A 33 -0.35 19.98 -3.27
C GLY A 33 -0.61 19.04 -2.11
N ALA A 34 0.19 19.10 -1.03
CA ALA A 34 -0.17 18.47 0.24
C ALA A 34 0.66 19.02 1.40
N SER A 35 0.18 20.09 2.05
CA SER A 35 0.20 20.33 3.51
C SER A 35 0.43 21.79 3.90
N ASN A 36 -0.40 22.28 4.81
CA ASN A 36 -0.17 23.50 5.58
C ASN A 36 0.51 23.15 6.91
N MET A 37 1.64 22.43 6.81
CA MET A 37 2.68 22.43 7.83
C MET A 37 3.76 23.33 7.26
N SER A 38 4.34 24.25 8.04
CA SER A 38 5.42 25.08 7.46
C SER A 38 6.45 24.14 6.84
N ALA A 39 6.77 24.34 5.56
CA ALA A 39 7.66 23.44 4.82
C ALA A 39 8.96 23.19 5.60
N GLU A 40 9.38 24.20 6.37
CA GLU A 40 10.47 24.15 7.33
C GLU A 40 10.32 23.07 8.41
N LEU A 41 9.15 22.91 9.05
CA LEU A 41 8.92 21.85 10.05
C LEU A 41 8.94 20.46 9.42
N ARG A 42 8.42 20.32 8.20
CA ARG A 42 8.51 19.07 7.41
C ARG A 42 9.96 18.71 7.14
N GLU A 43 10.74 19.67 6.66
CA GLU A 43 12.16 19.45 6.38
C GLU A 43 12.95 19.17 7.66
N GLN A 44 12.68 19.87 8.77
CA GLN A 44 13.31 19.57 10.07
C GLN A 44 13.02 18.14 10.54
N ALA A 45 11.78 17.67 10.37
CA ALA A 45 11.40 16.29 10.70
C ALA A 45 12.10 15.28 9.78
N LYS A 46 12.11 15.51 8.46
CA LYS A 46 12.84 14.68 7.48
C LYS A 46 14.33 14.63 7.76
N ASP A 47 14.94 15.75 8.13
CA ASP A 47 16.35 15.83 8.49
C ASP A 47 16.66 15.07 9.77
N ALA A 48 15.78 15.17 10.78
CA ALA A 48 15.92 14.41 12.02
C ALA A 48 15.87 12.90 11.75
N VAL A 49 14.94 12.46 10.89
CA VAL A 49 14.85 11.07 10.40
C VAL A 49 16.13 10.67 9.68
N ASN A 50 16.54 11.46 8.69
CA ASN A 50 17.73 11.14 7.91
C ASN A 50 18.96 11.06 8.81
N ARG A 51 19.02 11.74 9.95
CA ARG A 51 20.10 11.56 10.94
C ARG A 51 19.94 10.28 11.77
N LEU A 52 18.72 9.98 12.23
CA LEU A 52 18.42 8.80 13.05
C LEU A 52 18.62 7.49 12.28
N PHE A 53 18.24 7.47 11.00
CA PHE A 53 18.18 6.25 10.21
C PHE A 53 19.28 6.14 9.12
N ARG A 54 20.04 7.21 8.80
CA ARG A 54 21.22 7.11 7.89
C ARG A 54 22.24 6.08 8.36
N GLN A 55 22.39 5.89 9.67
CA GLN A 55 23.33 4.92 10.22
C GLN A 55 22.80 3.49 10.23
N ARG A 56 21.51 3.29 9.94
CA ARG A 56 20.87 1.98 9.87
C ARG A 56 20.91 1.35 8.48
N GLU A 57 21.61 1.95 7.50
CA GLU A 57 21.90 1.33 6.20
C GLU A 57 22.30 -0.12 6.40
N SER A 58 21.32 -1.00 6.17
CA SER A 58 21.43 -2.32 6.75
C SER A 58 22.41 -3.13 5.92
N LYS A 59 23.37 -3.75 6.62
CA LYS A 59 24.01 -5.00 6.22
C LYS A 59 22.95 -6.14 6.17
N GLY A 60 21.86 -5.93 5.44
CA GLY A 60 20.78 -6.90 5.22
C GLY A 60 21.05 -7.73 3.97
N PHE A 61 20.16 -8.71 3.71
CA PHE A 61 20.18 -9.49 2.47
C PHE A 61 20.36 -8.55 1.27
N TRP A 62 21.37 -8.82 0.45
CA TRP A 62 21.89 -7.93 -0.60
C TRP A 62 20.84 -7.38 -1.59
N ILE A 63 19.65 -7.96 -1.64
CA ILE A 63 18.57 -7.63 -2.57
C ILE A 63 17.43 -6.77 -1.99
N LEU A 64 17.23 -6.76 -0.67
CA LEU A 64 16.15 -6.01 -0.02
C LEU A 64 16.53 -4.54 0.15
N GLU A 65 15.55 -3.64 0.03
CA GLU A 65 15.73 -2.22 0.32
C GLU A 65 15.89 -2.02 1.84
N HIS A 66 14.96 -2.59 2.62
CA HIS A 66 14.99 -2.55 4.07
C HIS A 66 14.91 -3.97 4.67
N ARG A 67 15.74 -4.29 5.67
CA ARG A 67 15.82 -5.67 6.22
C ARG A 67 14.50 -6.20 6.76
N ALA A 68 13.65 -5.32 7.29
CA ALA A 68 12.36 -5.72 7.88
C ALA A 68 11.32 -6.10 6.82
N ASP A 69 11.57 -5.82 5.54
CA ASP A 69 10.74 -6.24 4.41
C ASP A 69 10.62 -7.77 4.31
N ILE A 70 11.56 -8.52 4.92
CA ILE A 70 11.44 -9.98 5.00
C ILE A 70 10.16 -10.41 5.72
N HIS A 71 9.70 -9.67 6.74
CA HIS A 71 8.46 -9.99 7.45
C HIS A 71 7.25 -9.78 6.55
N CYS A 72 7.28 -8.72 5.75
CA CYS A 72 6.26 -8.39 4.76
C CYS A 72 6.15 -9.52 3.72
N ILE A 73 7.29 -9.98 3.18
CA ILE A 73 7.36 -11.08 2.21
C ILE A 73 6.87 -12.40 2.83
N LEU A 74 7.35 -12.75 4.03
CA LEU A 74 6.97 -13.99 4.71
C LEU A 74 5.47 -14.04 4.99
N PHE A 75 4.87 -12.93 5.43
CA PHE A 75 3.43 -12.85 5.64
C PHE A 75 2.65 -13.04 4.33
N HIS A 76 3.10 -12.42 3.24
CA HIS A 76 2.48 -12.62 1.94
C HIS A 76 2.57 -14.08 1.47
N LEU A 77 3.74 -14.72 1.61
CA LEU A 77 3.93 -16.13 1.29
C LEU A 77 3.02 -17.02 2.13
N LEU A 78 2.87 -16.75 3.43
CA LEU A 78 1.94 -17.47 4.30
C LEU A 78 0.49 -17.37 3.81
N VAL A 79 0.06 -16.18 3.36
CA VAL A 79 -1.28 -15.97 2.79
C VAL A 79 -1.45 -16.78 1.51
N VAL A 80 -0.47 -16.73 0.59
CA VAL A 80 -0.50 -17.53 -0.65
C VAL A 80 -0.55 -19.03 -0.34
N THR A 81 0.27 -19.50 0.60
CA THR A 81 0.24 -20.90 1.07
C THR A 81 -1.13 -21.26 1.66
N GLY A 82 -1.77 -20.34 2.39
CA GLY A 82 -3.14 -20.51 2.90
C GLY A 82 -4.15 -20.75 1.77
N TYR A 83 -4.11 -19.93 0.71
CA TYR A 83 -4.95 -20.14 -0.47
C TYR A 83 -4.67 -21.47 -1.17
N VAL A 84 -3.40 -21.78 -1.43
CA VAL A 84 -2.99 -23.05 -2.08
C VAL A 84 -3.45 -24.26 -1.26
N THR A 85 -3.31 -24.19 0.07
CA THR A 85 -3.77 -25.25 0.97
C THR A 85 -5.29 -25.38 0.92
N ALA A 86 -6.03 -24.28 0.97
CA ALA A 86 -7.49 -24.31 0.89
C ALA A 86 -7.99 -24.90 -0.44
N PHE A 87 -7.35 -24.53 -1.55
CA PHE A 87 -7.66 -25.10 -2.87
C PHE A 87 -7.38 -26.59 -2.92
N PHE A 88 -6.23 -27.02 -2.40
CA PHE A 88 -5.86 -28.42 -2.35
C PHE A 88 -6.87 -29.24 -1.53
N LEU A 89 -7.24 -28.78 -0.33
CA LEU A 89 -8.20 -29.49 0.53
C LEU A 89 -9.62 -29.50 -0.08
N TYR A 90 -10.00 -28.44 -0.81
CA TYR A 90 -11.28 -28.40 -1.53
C TYR A 90 -11.34 -29.43 -2.67
N LEU A 91 -10.27 -29.54 -3.45
CA LEU A 91 -10.17 -30.48 -4.57
C LEU A 91 -9.92 -31.92 -4.12
N HIS A 92 -9.43 -32.12 -2.90
CA HIS A 92 -9.12 -33.42 -2.32
C HIS A 92 -9.80 -33.61 -0.95
N PRO A 93 -11.14 -33.63 -0.90
CA PRO A 93 -11.88 -33.67 0.36
C PRO A 93 -11.58 -34.90 1.22
N ASP A 94 -11.20 -36.03 0.61
CA ASP A 94 -10.81 -37.25 1.33
C ASP A 94 -9.58 -37.05 2.22
N VAL A 95 -8.62 -36.22 1.79
CA VAL A 95 -7.41 -35.87 2.57
C VAL A 95 -7.78 -35.06 3.82
N ALA A 96 -8.83 -34.24 3.71
CA ALA A 96 -9.35 -33.44 4.81
C ALA A 96 -10.39 -34.19 5.66
N HIS A 97 -10.68 -35.45 5.33
CA HIS A 97 -11.77 -36.24 5.91
C HIS A 97 -13.15 -35.54 5.82
N ILE A 98 -13.38 -34.74 4.76
CA ILE A 98 -14.67 -34.09 4.47
C ILE A 98 -15.55 -35.09 3.72
N LYS A 99 -16.57 -35.62 4.40
CA LYS A 99 -17.40 -36.75 3.94
C LYS A 99 -18.70 -36.33 3.27
N ASN A 100 -19.17 -35.11 3.53
CA ASN A 100 -20.47 -34.66 3.05
C ASN A 100 -20.51 -33.16 2.73
N ARG A 101 -21.62 -32.73 2.12
CA ARG A 101 -21.82 -31.34 1.67
C ARG A 101 -21.84 -30.34 2.82
N THR A 102 -22.34 -30.73 3.99
CA THR A 102 -22.40 -29.86 5.17
C THR A 102 -21.00 -29.58 5.70
N GLU A 103 -20.15 -30.60 5.78
CA GLU A 103 -18.74 -30.47 6.16
C GLU A 103 -17.97 -29.62 5.14
N MET A 104 -18.21 -29.81 3.84
CA MET A 104 -17.62 -28.97 2.79
C MET A 104 -18.07 -27.50 2.93
N ALA A 105 -19.35 -27.26 3.18
CA ALA A 105 -19.87 -25.91 3.39
C ALA A 105 -19.25 -25.25 4.63
N ALA A 106 -19.05 -26.00 5.72
CA ALA A 106 -18.38 -25.52 6.93
C ALA A 106 -16.90 -25.17 6.66
N PHE A 107 -16.18 -26.05 5.94
CA PHE A 107 -14.81 -25.79 5.51
C PHE A 107 -14.70 -24.54 4.64
N VAL A 108 -15.57 -24.38 3.64
CA VAL A 108 -15.61 -23.21 2.77
C VAL A 108 -15.92 -21.95 3.58
N GLY A 109 -16.94 -21.98 4.45
CA GLY A 109 -17.32 -20.83 5.29
C GLY A 109 -16.17 -20.38 6.19
N ALA A 110 -15.51 -21.32 6.87
CA ALA A 110 -14.34 -21.02 7.70
C ALA A 110 -13.18 -20.47 6.88
N SER A 111 -12.92 -21.06 5.71
CA SER A 111 -11.86 -20.61 4.79
C SER A 111 -12.13 -19.20 4.27
N VAL A 112 -13.38 -18.87 3.91
CA VAL A 112 -13.77 -17.52 3.44
C VAL A 112 -13.45 -16.46 4.49
N LEU A 113 -13.80 -16.72 5.76
CA LEU A 113 -13.56 -15.78 6.83
C LEU A 113 -12.06 -15.63 7.14
N LEU A 114 -11.34 -16.75 7.27
CA LEU A 114 -9.91 -16.73 7.57
C LEU A 114 -9.10 -16.11 6.44
N LEU A 115 -9.27 -16.61 5.21
CA LEU A 115 -8.57 -16.10 4.03
C LEU A 115 -8.92 -14.64 3.77
N GLY A 116 -10.19 -14.25 3.94
CA GLY A 116 -10.61 -12.86 3.81
C GLY A 116 -9.96 -11.95 4.86
N TRP A 117 -9.85 -12.40 6.10
CA TRP A 117 -9.16 -11.64 7.15
C TRP A 117 -7.67 -11.45 6.84
N VAL A 118 -6.94 -12.54 6.54
CA VAL A 118 -5.49 -12.47 6.30
C VAL A 118 -5.17 -11.77 4.97
N SER A 119 -5.99 -11.96 3.93
CA SER A 119 -5.89 -11.22 2.66
C SER A 119 -6.11 -9.73 2.88
N GLY A 120 -7.08 -9.37 3.73
CA GLY A 120 -7.35 -7.99 4.09
C GLY A 120 -6.16 -7.30 4.73
N ILE A 121 -5.50 -7.97 5.69
CA ILE A 121 -4.25 -7.49 6.28
C ILE A 121 -3.14 -7.46 5.23
N ASN A 122 -3.04 -8.50 4.40
CA ASN A 122 -1.97 -8.60 3.41
C ASN A 122 -1.99 -7.47 2.38
N LEU A 123 -3.18 -7.04 1.95
CA LEU A 123 -3.32 -5.96 0.99
C LEU A 123 -3.42 -4.59 1.68
N GLY A 124 -4.40 -4.43 2.58
CA GLY A 124 -4.74 -3.15 3.20
C GLY A 124 -3.74 -2.64 4.22
N VAL A 125 -2.81 -3.48 4.67
CA VAL A 125 -1.78 -3.11 5.65
C VAL A 125 -0.38 -3.38 5.12
N ASN A 126 -0.12 -4.61 4.68
CA ASN A 126 1.23 -5.01 4.31
C ASN A 126 1.64 -4.47 2.92
N PHE A 127 0.84 -4.74 1.88
CA PHE A 127 1.07 -4.16 0.55
C PHE A 127 0.92 -2.64 0.53
N HIS A 128 0.03 -2.09 1.37
CA HIS A 128 -0.07 -0.66 1.63
C HIS A 128 1.30 -0.05 1.96
N ASN A 129 2.10 -0.64 2.84
CA ASN A 129 3.44 -0.11 3.12
C ASN A 129 4.35 -0.16 1.87
N HIS A 130 4.26 -1.23 1.08
CA HIS A 130 5.06 -1.39 -0.13
C HIS A 130 4.65 -0.44 -1.27
N VAL A 131 3.41 0.05 -1.33
CA VAL A 131 3.02 0.94 -2.42
C VAL A 131 3.72 2.30 -2.36
N HIS A 132 4.20 2.67 -1.16
CA HIS A 132 4.99 3.88 -0.92
C HIS A 132 6.50 3.65 -1.03
N LEU A 133 6.98 2.48 -0.62
CA LEU A 133 8.41 2.16 -0.53
C LEU A 133 8.75 0.86 -1.26
N ARG A 134 9.90 0.85 -1.93
CA ARG A 134 10.39 -0.34 -2.63
C ARG A 134 10.76 -1.44 -1.61
N LEU A 135 10.43 -2.69 -1.90
CA LEU A 135 10.89 -3.86 -1.14
C LEU A 135 12.28 -4.31 -1.58
N PHE A 136 12.55 -4.21 -2.89
CA PHE A 136 13.80 -4.69 -3.49
C PHE A 136 14.61 -3.54 -4.09
N ARG A 137 15.94 -3.66 -4.03
CA ARG A 137 16.87 -2.77 -4.74
C ARG A 137 16.75 -2.89 -6.26
N VAL A 138 16.12 -3.97 -6.73
CA VAL A 138 15.94 -4.32 -8.15
C VAL A 138 14.54 -3.92 -8.64
N ALA A 139 14.46 -3.05 -9.65
CA ALA A 139 13.19 -2.47 -10.10
C ALA A 139 12.21 -3.50 -10.69
N TRP A 140 12.69 -4.46 -11.48
CA TRP A 140 11.83 -5.47 -12.11
C TRP A 140 11.20 -6.41 -11.07
N LEU A 141 11.90 -6.71 -9.98
CA LEU A 141 11.37 -7.50 -8.87
C LEU A 141 10.20 -6.79 -8.19
N ASN A 142 10.34 -5.50 -7.84
CA ASN A 142 9.22 -4.74 -7.26
C ASN A 142 8.00 -4.74 -8.18
N ARG A 143 8.21 -4.60 -9.49
CA ARG A 143 7.12 -4.56 -10.46
C ARG A 143 6.33 -5.87 -10.49
N TRP A 144 7.01 -7.00 -10.64
CA TRP A 144 6.35 -8.29 -10.75
C TRP A 144 5.85 -8.81 -9.40
N PHE A 145 6.65 -8.63 -8.35
CA PHE A 145 6.22 -8.98 -7.01
C PHE A 145 5.00 -8.17 -6.59
N GLY A 146 4.95 -6.87 -6.86
CA GLY A 146 3.77 -6.06 -6.56
C GLY A 146 2.51 -6.49 -7.33
N ARG A 147 2.64 -6.97 -8.58
CA ARG A 147 1.52 -7.55 -9.35
C ARG A 147 1.02 -8.86 -8.74
N LEU A 148 1.94 -9.76 -8.39
CA LEU A 148 1.62 -11.06 -7.78
C LEU A 148 1.09 -10.90 -6.35
N TRP A 149 1.49 -9.83 -5.67
CA TRP A 149 1.00 -9.50 -4.35
C TRP A 149 -0.43 -8.96 -4.42
N ALA A 150 -0.67 -7.89 -5.19
CA ALA A 150 -1.96 -7.22 -5.19
C ALA A 150 -3.14 -8.13 -5.62
N ILE A 151 -2.88 -9.14 -6.47
CA ILE A 151 -3.91 -10.11 -6.89
C ILE A 151 -4.48 -10.93 -5.71
N THR A 152 -3.72 -11.12 -4.62
CA THR A 152 -4.22 -11.79 -3.39
C THR A 152 -5.13 -10.90 -2.56
N GLY A 153 -5.60 -9.78 -3.10
CA GLY A 153 -6.71 -9.01 -2.55
C GLY A 153 -7.69 -8.54 -3.64
N CYS A 154 -7.65 -9.14 -4.83
CA CYS A 154 -8.49 -8.77 -5.99
C CYS A 154 -8.22 -7.37 -6.54
N TRP A 155 -6.94 -6.94 -6.58
CA TRP A 155 -6.54 -5.65 -7.14
C TRP A 155 -5.43 -5.77 -8.19
N PRO A 156 -5.53 -5.03 -9.32
CA PRO A 156 -4.35 -4.68 -10.09
C PRO A 156 -3.45 -3.76 -9.26
N SER A 157 -2.16 -4.05 -9.19
CA SER A 157 -1.20 -3.27 -8.37
C SER A 157 -1.21 -1.76 -8.70
N ARG A 158 -1.31 -1.40 -9.99
CA ARG A 158 -1.40 0.01 -10.40
C ARG A 158 -2.73 0.68 -10.07
N PHE A 159 -3.81 -0.07 -9.98
CA PHE A 159 -5.11 0.47 -9.59
C PHE A 159 -5.12 0.76 -8.09
N TRP A 160 -4.50 -0.12 -7.29
CA TRP A 160 -4.24 0.14 -5.88
C TRP A 160 -3.36 1.36 -5.68
N PHE A 161 -2.23 1.46 -6.41
CA PHE A 161 -1.37 2.65 -6.38
C PHE A 161 -2.12 3.93 -6.73
N HIS A 162 -2.95 3.90 -7.78
CA HIS A 162 -3.74 5.07 -8.19
C HIS A 162 -4.72 5.48 -7.08
N ALA A 163 -5.55 4.56 -6.61
CA ALA A 163 -6.53 4.85 -5.55
C ALA A 163 -5.87 5.33 -4.26
N HIS A 164 -4.80 4.67 -3.84
CA HIS A 164 -4.18 4.94 -2.55
C HIS A 164 -3.21 6.14 -2.60
N VAL A 165 -2.28 6.16 -3.53
CA VAL A 165 -1.23 7.20 -3.57
C VAL A 165 -1.69 8.42 -4.35
N THR A 166 -2.29 8.21 -5.54
CA THR A 166 -2.60 9.31 -6.47
C THR A 166 -3.92 10.01 -6.17
N VAL A 167 -4.83 9.36 -5.45
CA VAL A 167 -6.12 9.94 -5.05
C VAL A 167 -6.12 10.21 -3.56
N HIS A 168 -5.96 9.17 -2.75
CA HIS A 168 -6.13 9.31 -1.31
C HIS A 168 -5.03 10.12 -0.63
N HIS A 169 -3.74 9.86 -0.89
CA HIS A 169 -2.65 10.63 -0.27
C HIS A 169 -2.46 12.04 -0.84
N SER A 170 -2.89 12.31 -2.08
CA SER A 170 -2.73 13.64 -2.69
C SER A 170 -3.75 14.65 -2.18
N ASP A 171 -4.96 14.20 -1.84
CA ASP A 171 -6.06 15.07 -1.42
C ASP A 171 -6.83 14.46 -0.25
N THR A 172 -6.12 13.93 0.75
CA THR A 172 -6.73 13.21 1.89
C THR A 172 -7.80 14.05 2.58
N LEU A 173 -9.02 13.51 2.70
CA LEU A 173 -10.23 14.21 3.20
C LEU A 173 -10.70 15.40 2.37
N GLY A 174 -10.09 15.62 1.21
CA GLY A 174 -10.49 16.63 0.24
C GLY A 174 -11.59 16.15 -0.71
N PRO A 175 -12.08 17.05 -1.58
CA PRO A 175 -13.21 16.77 -2.45
C PRO A 175 -12.91 15.76 -3.57
N THR A 176 -11.64 15.53 -3.90
CA THR A 176 -11.22 14.59 -4.95
C THR A 176 -10.88 13.20 -4.39
N ASP A 177 -10.73 13.06 -3.07
CA ASP A 177 -10.55 11.77 -2.41
C ASP A 177 -11.87 11.00 -2.35
N TRP A 178 -12.14 10.31 -3.45
CA TRP A 178 -13.32 9.47 -3.59
C TRP A 178 -13.22 8.15 -2.83
N THR A 179 -12.09 7.85 -2.17
CA THR A 179 -11.86 6.59 -1.43
C THR A 179 -12.49 6.58 -0.04
N LEU A 180 -12.83 7.75 0.51
CA LEU A 180 -13.33 7.88 1.88
C LEU A 180 -14.85 7.89 2.00
N ALA A 181 -15.33 7.68 3.23
CA ALA A 181 -16.74 7.81 3.56
C ALA A 181 -17.19 9.27 3.41
N LYS A 182 -18.36 9.48 2.79
CA LYS A 182 -18.87 10.83 2.57
C LYS A 182 -19.19 11.51 3.90
N ARG A 183 -18.70 12.73 4.09
CA ARG A 183 -19.13 13.62 5.17
C ARG A 183 -20.38 14.39 4.75
N LYS A 184 -21.41 14.39 5.58
CA LYS A 184 -22.66 15.11 5.35
C LYS A 184 -22.56 16.56 5.85
N PRO A 185 -23.45 17.47 5.41
CA PRO A 185 -23.47 18.87 5.87
C PRO A 185 -23.65 19.03 7.38
N ASP A 186 -24.33 18.08 8.04
CA ASP A 186 -24.51 18.05 9.51
C ASP A 186 -23.26 17.59 10.28
N GLY A 187 -22.15 17.33 9.58
CA GLY A 187 -20.90 16.84 10.15
C GLY A 187 -20.84 15.33 10.36
N SER A 188 -21.97 14.60 10.24
CA SER A 188 -22.00 13.14 10.35
C SER A 188 -21.38 12.48 9.11
N PHE A 189 -20.87 11.25 9.29
CA PHE A 189 -20.34 10.47 8.19
C PHE A 189 -21.38 9.49 7.66
N GLU A 190 -21.20 9.05 6.41
CA GLU A 190 -21.92 7.90 5.86
C GLU A 190 -21.83 6.70 6.81
N ASN A 191 -22.90 5.91 6.90
CA ASN A 191 -22.90 4.69 7.71
C ASN A 191 -21.78 3.75 7.26
N HIS A 192 -21.04 3.19 8.23
CA HIS A 192 -19.91 2.31 7.99
C HIS A 192 -20.23 1.14 7.03
N TRP A 193 -21.29 0.37 7.29
CA TRP A 193 -21.65 -0.78 6.45
C TRP A 193 -22.09 -0.36 5.05
N LYS A 194 -22.84 0.73 4.94
CA LYS A 194 -23.23 1.30 3.65
C LYS A 194 -22.00 1.73 2.85
N TYR A 195 -21.03 2.37 3.51
CA TYR A 195 -19.75 2.69 2.91
C TYR A 195 -19.07 1.40 2.44
N SER A 196 -18.71 0.48 3.34
CA SER A 196 -17.94 -0.73 2.98
C SER A 196 -18.57 -1.56 1.84
N LEU A 197 -19.90 -1.78 1.87
CA LEU A 197 -20.61 -2.59 0.89
C LEU A 197 -20.78 -1.90 -0.48
N LEU A 198 -21.04 -0.59 -0.51
CA LEU A 198 -21.19 0.12 -1.78
C LEU A 198 -19.83 0.50 -2.37
N HIS A 199 -18.82 0.66 -1.52
CA HIS A 199 -17.51 1.10 -1.95
C HIS A 199 -16.81 0.03 -2.79
N TRP A 200 -16.77 -1.21 -2.28
CA TRP A 200 -16.23 -2.35 -3.00
C TRP A 200 -17.32 -3.27 -3.57
N PRO A 201 -17.31 -3.60 -4.87
CA PRO A 201 -16.43 -3.05 -5.92
C PRO A 201 -17.03 -1.82 -6.61
N TRP A 202 -18.27 -1.43 -6.32
CA TRP A 202 -19.05 -0.54 -7.20
C TRP A 202 -18.53 0.89 -7.29
N ARG A 203 -18.26 1.57 -6.16
CA ARG A 203 -17.73 2.95 -6.23
C ARG A 203 -16.30 2.97 -6.75
N TYR A 204 -15.47 2.02 -6.32
CA TYR A 204 -14.12 1.86 -6.83
C TYR A 204 -14.13 1.73 -8.35
N ALA A 205 -14.88 0.76 -8.90
CA ALA A 205 -14.99 0.56 -10.34
C ALA A 205 -15.48 1.82 -11.07
N ARG A 206 -16.52 2.48 -10.54
CA ARG A 206 -17.06 3.71 -11.15
C ARG A 206 -16.03 4.84 -11.18
N HIS A 207 -15.34 5.10 -10.06
CA HIS A 207 -14.38 6.19 -9.97
C HIS A 207 -13.09 5.92 -10.76
N LEU A 208 -12.57 4.69 -10.69
CA LEU A 208 -11.42 4.28 -11.51
C LEU A 208 -11.73 4.41 -13.01
N TRP A 209 -12.95 4.05 -13.42
CA TRP A 209 -13.40 4.28 -14.80
C TRP A 209 -13.50 5.77 -15.16
N GLN A 210 -14.02 6.60 -14.25
CA GLN A 210 -14.10 8.05 -14.43
C GLN A 210 -12.70 8.67 -14.60
N ASP A 211 -11.75 8.33 -13.74
CA ASP A 211 -10.37 8.82 -13.78
C ASP A 211 -9.65 8.37 -15.06
N TYR A 212 -9.87 7.12 -15.49
CA TYR A 212 -9.37 6.61 -16.76
C TYR A 212 -9.91 7.40 -17.95
N ARG A 213 -11.22 7.72 -17.93
CA ARG A 213 -11.93 8.31 -19.08
C ARG A 213 -11.76 9.82 -19.17
N SER A 214 -11.69 10.51 -18.04
CA SER A 214 -11.40 11.96 -17.98
C SER A 214 -9.98 12.27 -18.47
N GLY A 215 -9.03 11.36 -18.22
CA GLY A 215 -7.62 11.60 -18.50
C GLY A 215 -6.95 12.56 -17.53
N THR A 216 -7.59 12.89 -16.39
CA THR A 216 -7.03 13.74 -15.34
C THR A 216 -5.70 13.18 -14.81
N HIS A 217 -5.50 11.86 -14.89
CA HIS A 217 -4.28 11.18 -14.49
C HIS A 217 -3.64 10.44 -15.68
N PRO A 218 -2.82 11.11 -16.51
CA PRO A 218 -2.26 10.53 -17.74
C PRO A 218 -1.45 9.25 -17.50
N ALA A 219 -0.67 9.20 -16.42
CA ALA A 219 0.13 8.03 -16.07
C ALA A 219 -0.75 6.79 -15.77
N PHE A 220 -1.83 6.97 -15.01
CA PHE A 220 -2.79 5.90 -14.76
C PHE A 220 -3.47 5.46 -16.06
N ARG A 221 -3.95 6.42 -16.86
CA ARG A 221 -4.63 6.12 -18.14
C ARG A 221 -3.76 5.32 -19.12
N GLN A 222 -2.46 5.64 -19.20
CA GLN A 222 -1.51 4.94 -20.07
C GLN A 222 -1.25 3.49 -19.62
N ASP A 223 -1.13 3.27 -18.31
CA ASP A 223 -0.80 1.95 -17.75
C ASP A 223 -2.03 1.06 -17.54
N ALA A 224 -3.21 1.65 -17.31
CA ALA A 224 -4.39 0.93 -16.83
C ALA A 224 -4.82 -0.25 -17.70
N PRO A 225 -4.92 -0.16 -19.05
CA PRO A 225 -5.33 -1.31 -19.87
C PRO A 225 -4.38 -2.51 -19.75
N ARG A 226 -3.07 -2.24 -19.75
CA ARG A 226 -2.04 -3.27 -19.63
C ARG A 226 -2.08 -3.94 -18.26
N GLU A 227 -2.13 -3.14 -17.19
CA GLU A 227 -2.15 -3.67 -15.82
C GLU A 227 -3.45 -4.40 -15.50
N PHE A 228 -4.59 -3.93 -16.04
CA PHE A 228 -5.86 -4.62 -15.93
C PHE A 228 -5.86 -5.96 -16.67
N LEU A 229 -5.31 -6.02 -17.89
CA LEU A 229 -5.19 -7.28 -18.63
C LEU A 229 -4.31 -8.30 -17.88
N ILE A 230 -3.14 -7.87 -17.39
CA ILE A 230 -2.25 -8.73 -16.59
C ILE A 230 -3.01 -9.25 -15.35
N PHE A 231 -3.72 -8.37 -14.65
CA PHE A 231 -4.55 -8.75 -13.52
C PHE A 231 -5.61 -9.79 -13.93
N CYS A 232 -6.39 -9.55 -14.99
CA CYS A 232 -7.42 -10.49 -15.44
C CYS A 232 -6.84 -11.88 -15.77
N VAL A 233 -5.71 -11.93 -16.48
CA VAL A 233 -5.04 -13.20 -16.81
C VAL A 233 -4.66 -13.95 -15.53
N LEU A 234 -3.91 -13.30 -14.63
CA LEU A 234 -3.42 -13.95 -13.40
C LEU A 234 -4.55 -14.31 -12.43
N TYR A 235 -5.52 -13.41 -12.26
CA TYR A 235 -6.63 -13.59 -11.33
C TYR A 235 -7.63 -14.65 -11.81
N SER A 236 -7.70 -14.91 -13.13
CA SER A 236 -8.60 -15.92 -13.70
C SER A 236 -8.14 -17.37 -13.47
N ILE A 237 -6.86 -17.60 -13.12
CA ILE A 237 -6.27 -18.95 -13.06
C ILE A 237 -7.11 -19.94 -12.22
N PRO A 238 -7.55 -19.61 -10.98
CA PRO A 238 -8.34 -20.55 -10.19
C PRO A 238 -9.67 -20.94 -10.83
N PHE A 239 -10.29 -20.04 -11.61
CA PHE A 239 -11.57 -20.30 -12.29
C PHE A 239 -11.44 -21.27 -13.47
N TRP A 240 -10.26 -21.38 -14.06
CA TRP A 240 -9.96 -22.39 -15.10
C TRP A 240 -9.66 -23.77 -14.52
N ILE A 241 -9.35 -23.86 -13.23
CA ILE A 241 -9.14 -25.12 -12.51
C ILE A 241 -10.50 -25.67 -12.05
N ASP A 242 -11.22 -24.88 -11.26
CA ASP A 242 -12.59 -25.19 -10.84
C ASP A 242 -13.35 -23.87 -10.60
N PRO A 243 -14.43 -23.58 -11.35
CA PRO A 243 -15.16 -22.31 -11.21
C PRO A 243 -15.77 -22.07 -9.83
N MET A 244 -16.20 -23.13 -9.12
CA MET A 244 -16.77 -22.98 -7.77
C MET A 244 -15.71 -22.76 -6.72
N MET A 245 -14.57 -23.43 -6.80
CA MET A 245 -13.39 -23.14 -6.00
C MET A 245 -12.93 -21.69 -6.24
N GLY A 246 -12.85 -21.25 -7.50
CA GLY A 246 -12.52 -19.87 -7.84
C GLY A 246 -13.52 -18.86 -7.28
N LEU A 247 -14.82 -19.17 -7.31
CA LEU A 247 -15.83 -18.29 -6.73
C LEU A 247 -15.76 -18.27 -5.19
N LEU A 248 -15.71 -19.43 -4.56
CA LEU A 248 -15.91 -19.61 -3.11
C LEU A 248 -14.63 -19.43 -2.31
N LEU A 249 -13.47 -19.84 -2.83
CA LEU A 249 -12.20 -19.80 -2.10
C LEU A 249 -11.20 -18.79 -2.66
N TRP A 250 -11.50 -18.14 -3.78
CA TRP A 250 -10.66 -17.06 -4.32
C TRP A 250 -11.38 -15.72 -4.32
N PHE A 251 -12.53 -15.60 -5.00
CA PHE A 251 -13.27 -14.34 -5.06
C PHE A 251 -13.97 -13.98 -3.75
N ALA A 252 -14.72 -14.89 -3.15
CA ALA A 252 -15.48 -14.59 -1.92
C ALA A 252 -14.60 -14.13 -0.76
N PRO A 253 -13.43 -14.74 -0.45
CA PRO A 253 -12.56 -14.23 0.59
C PRO A 253 -12.00 -12.83 0.26
N HIS A 254 -11.63 -12.55 -0.99
CA HIS A 254 -11.21 -11.20 -1.37
C HIS A 254 -12.34 -10.17 -1.27
N TRP A 255 -13.58 -10.57 -1.54
CA TRP A 255 -14.75 -9.71 -1.34
C TRP A 255 -14.93 -9.39 0.15
N VAL A 256 -14.82 -10.39 1.03
CA VAL A 256 -14.81 -10.22 2.50
C VAL A 256 -13.64 -9.33 2.95
N ALA A 257 -12.43 -9.55 2.44
CA ALA A 257 -11.24 -8.76 2.74
C ALA A 257 -11.49 -7.26 2.46
N ASN A 258 -12.00 -6.95 1.28
CA ASN A 258 -12.21 -5.58 0.85
C ASN A 258 -13.30 -4.87 1.67
N ILE A 259 -14.39 -5.56 2.05
CA ILE A 259 -15.50 -4.95 2.79
C ILE A 259 -15.17 -4.86 4.29
N LEU A 260 -14.76 -5.98 4.90
CA LEU A 260 -14.64 -6.07 6.36
C LEU A 260 -13.31 -5.53 6.88
N ILE A 261 -12.24 -5.57 6.08
CA ILE A 261 -10.90 -5.19 6.54
C ILE A 261 -10.47 -3.88 5.91
N LEU A 262 -10.41 -3.80 4.57
CA LEU A 262 -9.96 -2.59 3.89
C LEU A 262 -10.97 -1.45 4.07
N GLY A 263 -12.25 -1.69 3.80
CA GLY A 263 -13.32 -0.71 4.00
C GLY A 263 -13.39 -0.25 5.46
N SER A 264 -13.38 -1.18 6.42
CA SER A 264 -13.37 -0.82 7.85
C SER A 264 -12.12 -0.07 8.28
N GLY A 265 -10.95 -0.48 7.80
CA GLY A 265 -9.68 0.20 8.05
C GLY A 265 -9.73 1.64 7.55
N MET A 266 -10.02 1.85 6.27
CA MET A 266 -10.17 3.17 5.66
C MET A 266 -11.22 4.02 6.39
N TYR A 267 -12.36 3.43 6.78
CA TYR A 267 -13.38 4.14 7.52
C TYR A 267 -12.88 4.61 8.89
N VAL A 268 -12.41 3.69 9.72
CA VAL A 268 -12.01 3.96 11.11
C VAL A 268 -10.76 4.82 11.19
N GLN A 269 -9.87 4.74 10.20
CA GLN A 269 -8.68 5.58 10.11
C GLN A 269 -9.01 7.04 9.79
N HIS A 270 -10.14 7.36 9.17
CA HIS A 270 -10.42 8.71 8.67
C HIS A 270 -11.74 9.32 9.17
N VAL A 271 -12.63 8.54 9.77
CA VAL A 271 -13.87 9.07 10.34
C VAL A 271 -13.57 10.04 11.50
N GLY A 272 -14.24 11.19 11.50
CA GLY A 272 -14.03 12.25 12.50
C GLY A 272 -12.74 13.04 12.32
N CYS A 273 -11.96 12.76 11.28
CA CYS A 273 -10.75 13.50 10.95
C CYS A 273 -11.07 14.77 10.13
N GLU A 274 -10.10 15.68 10.09
CA GLU A 274 -10.18 16.96 9.37
C GLU A 274 -8.99 17.09 8.42
N ALA A 275 -9.18 17.81 7.31
CA ALA A 275 -8.09 18.13 6.40
C ALA A 275 -6.96 18.88 7.14
N GLU A 276 -5.73 18.69 6.71
CA GLU A 276 -4.56 19.33 7.32
C GLU A 276 -4.70 20.87 7.29
N SER A 277 -4.37 21.50 8.42
CA SER A 277 -4.30 22.96 8.57
C SER A 277 -3.11 23.36 9.45
N ASP A 278 -2.69 24.62 9.40
CA ASP A 278 -1.58 25.14 10.24
C ASP A 278 -1.84 24.91 11.74
N ALA A 279 -3.10 24.97 12.16
CA ALA A 279 -3.52 24.71 13.53
C ALA A 279 -3.50 23.20 13.87
N HIS A 280 -3.76 22.35 12.88
CA HIS A 280 -3.97 20.90 13.05
C HIS A 280 -3.27 20.07 11.96
N PRO A 281 -1.93 19.99 11.95
CA PRO A 281 -1.16 19.37 10.86
C PRO A 281 -1.15 17.84 10.84
N PHE A 282 -1.79 17.15 11.81
CA PHE A 282 -1.81 15.68 11.92
C PHE A 282 -3.20 15.12 12.20
N ARG A 283 -4.26 15.83 11.80
CA ARG A 283 -5.66 15.44 12.04
C ARG A 283 -6.33 14.71 10.88
N THR A 284 -5.59 14.39 9.83
CA THR A 284 -6.12 13.67 8.65
C THR A 284 -6.39 12.19 8.91
N SER A 285 -5.92 11.66 10.04
CA SER A 285 -6.04 10.24 10.36
C SER A 285 -6.02 9.96 11.87
N ASN A 286 -6.78 8.95 12.27
CA ASN A 286 -6.77 8.37 13.60
C ASN A 286 -5.54 7.48 13.82
N THR A 287 -5.07 7.41 15.06
CA THR A 287 -3.89 6.64 15.45
C THR A 287 -4.27 5.57 16.49
N PHE A 288 -3.73 4.36 16.34
CA PHE A 288 -4.02 3.21 17.20
C PHE A 288 -2.72 2.68 17.80
N PHE A 289 -2.34 3.10 19.00
CA PHE A 289 -1.04 2.77 19.61
C PHE A 289 -0.99 1.43 20.38
N SER A 290 -2.02 0.59 20.28
CA SER A 290 -2.00 -0.72 20.93
C SER A 290 -0.82 -1.55 20.42
N ARG A 291 0.01 -2.06 21.34
CA ARG A 291 1.20 -2.86 20.99
C ARG A 291 0.82 -4.12 20.23
N PHE A 292 -0.23 -4.80 20.67
CA PHE A 292 -0.73 -6.02 20.02
C PHE A 292 -1.23 -5.72 18.61
N PHE A 293 -2.01 -4.65 18.44
CA PHE A 293 -2.50 -4.22 17.13
C PHE A 293 -1.33 -3.98 16.17
N ASN A 294 -0.41 -3.09 16.54
CA ASN A 294 0.72 -2.72 15.67
C ASN A 294 1.68 -3.87 15.38
N MET A 295 1.85 -4.82 16.30
CA MET A 295 2.60 -6.04 16.04
C MET A 295 1.93 -6.90 14.95
N ALA A 296 0.61 -7.02 14.98
CA ALA A 296 -0.15 -7.78 13.98
C ALA A 296 -0.34 -7.04 12.65
N THR A 297 -0.20 -5.71 12.65
CA THR A 297 -0.53 -4.84 11.51
C THR A 297 0.61 -3.94 11.07
N PHE A 298 1.87 -4.40 11.22
CA PHE A 298 3.05 -3.71 10.68
C PHE A 298 3.09 -2.22 11.03
N ASN A 299 2.76 -1.87 12.27
CA ASN A 299 2.68 -0.49 12.76
C ASN A 299 1.74 0.46 11.98
N ILE A 300 0.74 -0.04 11.26
CA ILE A 300 -0.26 0.81 10.56
C ILE A 300 -1.06 1.67 11.54
N GLY A 301 -1.05 1.35 12.83
CA GLY A 301 -1.65 2.17 13.86
C GLY A 301 -1.04 3.57 13.93
N TYR A 302 0.18 3.78 13.44
CA TYR A 302 0.83 5.09 13.28
C TYR A 302 0.39 5.81 11.98
N HIS A 303 -0.87 5.65 11.58
CA HIS A 303 -1.39 6.06 10.26
C HIS A 303 -1.24 7.56 9.98
N ASN A 304 -1.38 8.40 11.00
CA ASN A 304 -1.17 9.85 10.85
C ASN A 304 0.27 10.20 10.43
N LEU A 305 1.28 9.55 11.03
CA LEU A 305 2.67 9.72 10.61
C LEU A 305 2.90 9.15 9.22
N HIS A 306 2.28 8.01 8.91
CA HIS A 306 2.36 7.42 7.60
C HIS A 306 1.83 8.39 6.53
N HIS A 307 0.70 9.05 6.80
CA HIS A 307 0.12 10.07 5.93
C HIS A 307 1.04 11.28 5.71
N SER A 308 1.58 11.84 6.79
CA SER A 308 2.44 13.01 6.69
C SER A 308 3.88 12.68 6.22
N PHE A 309 4.32 11.45 6.40
CA PHE A 309 5.68 10.98 6.09
C PHE A 309 5.67 9.57 5.47
N PRO A 310 5.10 9.39 4.26
CA PRO A 310 4.91 8.06 3.65
C PRO A 310 6.22 7.38 3.23
N HIS A 311 7.33 8.12 3.21
CA HIS A 311 8.66 7.61 2.91
C HIS A 311 9.37 6.99 4.13
N ILE A 312 8.78 7.06 5.32
CA ILE A 312 9.31 6.42 6.51
C ILE A 312 8.90 4.96 6.51
N HIS A 313 9.87 4.07 6.67
CA HIS A 313 9.59 2.64 6.70
C HIS A 313 8.72 2.29 7.93
N TRP A 314 7.73 1.43 7.74
CA TRP A 314 6.73 1.10 8.76
C TRP A 314 7.33 0.63 10.09
N SER A 315 8.47 -0.08 10.05
CA SER A 315 9.16 -0.56 11.25
C SER A 315 9.81 0.55 12.07
N GLU A 316 9.98 1.74 11.49
CA GLU A 316 10.66 2.90 12.09
C GLU A 316 9.66 3.91 12.69
N LEU A 317 8.38 3.82 12.29
CA LEU A 317 7.31 4.70 12.80
C LEU A 317 7.23 4.78 14.34
N PRO A 318 7.37 3.68 15.11
CA PRO A 318 7.33 3.76 16.57
C PRO A 318 8.47 4.60 17.18
N GLU A 319 9.66 4.54 16.59
CA GLU A 319 10.83 5.30 17.02
C GLU A 319 10.74 6.76 16.53
N PHE A 320 10.09 6.99 15.39
CA PHE A 320 9.90 8.31 14.80
C PHE A 320 8.85 9.17 15.53
N GLN A 321 7.75 8.57 15.99
CA GLN A 321 6.67 9.26 16.71
C GLN A 321 7.13 10.23 17.81
N PRO A 322 7.96 9.83 18.80
CA PRO A 322 8.40 10.76 19.85
C PRO A 322 9.26 11.91 19.34
N VAL A 323 9.98 11.74 18.22
CA VAL A 323 10.83 12.77 17.60
C VAL A 323 9.97 13.86 17.00
N VAL A 324 8.98 13.46 16.18
CA VAL A 324 7.97 14.36 15.60
C VAL A 324 7.30 15.16 16.71
N GLN A 325 6.75 14.48 17.72
CA GLN A 325 6.09 15.14 18.84
C GLN A 325 6.97 16.18 19.55
N ARG A 326 8.28 15.93 19.68
CA ARG A 326 9.22 16.87 20.30
C ARG A 326 9.44 18.12 19.44
N ILE A 327 9.56 17.97 18.12
CA ILE A 327 9.72 19.07 17.18
C ILE A 327 8.51 20.01 17.28
N PHE A 328 7.28 19.47 17.21
CA PHE A 328 6.06 20.28 17.31
C PHE A 328 5.87 20.95 18.66
N ARG A 329 6.17 20.26 19.76
CA ARG A 329 6.12 20.87 21.09
C ARG A 329 7.10 22.03 21.21
N THR A 330 8.27 21.94 20.58
CA THR A 330 9.28 23.00 20.59
C THR A 330 8.84 24.20 19.75
N ASP A 331 8.28 23.95 18.57
CA ASP A 331 7.72 25.01 17.70
C ASP A 331 6.55 25.75 18.36
N ALA A 332 5.61 25.02 18.95
CA ALA A 332 4.48 25.62 19.67
C ALA A 332 4.95 26.52 20.80
N ARG A 333 5.96 26.10 21.58
CA ARG A 333 6.56 26.94 22.63
C ARG A 333 7.24 28.19 22.09
N ARG A 334 7.92 28.09 20.94
CA ARG A 334 8.56 29.27 20.28
C ARG A 334 7.52 30.27 19.80
N LYS A 335 6.39 29.81 19.26
CA LYS A 335 5.29 30.69 18.82
C LYS A 335 4.66 31.44 19.99
N VAL A 336 4.41 30.74 21.12
CA VAL A 336 3.91 31.38 22.34
C VAL A 336 4.90 32.40 22.90
N ALA A 337 6.21 32.13 22.87
CA ALA A 337 7.23 33.06 23.39
C ALA A 337 7.48 34.30 22.50
N ARG A 338 6.94 34.32 21.27
CA ARG A 338 7.04 35.45 20.33
C ARG A 338 5.81 36.36 20.37
N HIS A 339 4.82 36.04 21.20
CA HIS A 339 3.64 36.85 21.49
C HIS A 339 3.67 37.24 22.97
#